data_AF-A0A525WCF7-F1
#
_entry.id   AF-A0A525WCF7-F1
#
_cell.length_a   1.000
_cell.length_b   1.000
_cell.length_c   1.000
_cell.angle_alpha   90.00
_cell.angle_beta   90.00
_cell.angle_gamma   90.00
#
_symmetry.space_group_name_H-M   'P 1'
#
loop_
_entity.id
_entity.type
_entity.pdbx_description
1 polymer ?
#
loop_
_entity_poly.entity_id
_entity_poly.type
_entity_poly.pdbx_seq_one_letter_code
_entity_poly.pdbx_strand_id
1 'polypeptide(L)' 'MMKNGKIAKMYEGRDVGPMDRMTTMANGTKVMMNGKIVTKDGQQSQLEEGQIMMLDGKLIDGKSGK' A
#
# COMPACT_ATOMS: atom_id res chain seq x y z
N MET A 1 3.09 -3.27 1.35
CA MET A 1 3.07 -3.17 2.83
C MET A 1 3.85 -1.94 3.25
N MET A 2 3.42 -1.22 4.28
CA MET A 2 4.24 -0.19 4.92
C MET A 2 5.23 -0.85 5.88
N LYS A 3 6.53 -0.57 5.69
CA LYS A 3 7.62 -1.10 6.49
C LYS A 3 8.71 -0.04 6.68
N ASN A 4 9.03 0.32 7.92
CA ASN A 4 10.01 1.34 8.27
C ASN A 4 9.77 2.69 7.56
N GLY A 5 8.51 3.10 7.43
CA GLY A 5 8.18 4.37 6.76
C GLY A 5 8.27 4.33 5.23
N LYS A 6 8.52 3.16 4.63
CA LYS A 6 8.61 2.96 3.18
C LYS A 6 7.63 1.88 2.73
N ILE A 7 7.15 1.99 1.51
CA ILE A 7 6.34 0.93 0.90
C ILE A 7 7.25 -0.17 0.37
N ALA A 8 7.04 -1.39 0.84
CA ALA A 8 7.59 -2.61 0.28
C ALA A 8 6.57 -3.28 -0.64
N LYS A 9 7.03 -3.71 -1.82
CA LYS A 9 6.28 -4.56 -2.74
C LYS A 9 6.25 -5.97 -2.19
N MET A 10 5.08 -6.61 -2.24
CA MET A 10 4.94 -8.02 -1.88
C MET A 10 4.47 -8.81 -3.10
N TYR A 11 5.11 -9.95 -3.34
CA TYR A 11 4.71 -10.92 -4.35
C TYR A 11 4.66 -12.30 -3.69
N GLU A 12 3.52 -12.99 -3.80
CA GLU A 12 3.32 -14.31 -3.17
C GLU A 12 3.67 -14.33 -1.66
N GLY A 13 3.31 -13.27 -0.93
CA GLY A 13 3.58 -13.15 0.49
C GLY A 13 5.03 -12.79 0.86
N ARG A 14 5.93 -12.63 -0.12
CA ARG A 14 7.33 -12.27 0.10
C ARG A 14 7.59 -10.81 -0.23
N ASP A 15 8.42 -10.17 0.60
CA ASP A 15 8.97 -8.83 0.32
C ASP A 15 9.91 -8.94 -0.90
N VAL A 16 9.56 -8.25 -2.00
CA VAL A 16 10.36 -8.20 -3.23
C VAL A 16 11.09 -6.87 -3.38
N GLY A 17 11.17 -6.08 -2.30
CA GLY A 17 11.91 -4.84 -2.23
C GLY A 17 11.04 -3.58 -2.20
N PRO A 18 11.67 -2.40 -2.11
CA PRO A 18 10.95 -1.13 -1.99
C PRO A 18 10.18 -0.77 -3.25
N MET A 19 9.10 -0.03 -3.08
CA MET A 19 8.40 0.62 -4.18
C MET A 19 9.24 1.79 -4.69
N ASP A 20 9.52 1.79 -5.98
CA ASP A 20 10.40 2.74 -6.69
C ASP A 20 9.62 3.86 -7.39
N ARG A 21 8.30 3.72 -7.48
CA ARG A 21 7.42 4.68 -8.14
C ARG A 21 6.03 4.65 -7.54
N MET A 22 5.32 5.77 -7.66
CA MET A 22 3.90 5.82 -7.37
C MET A 22 3.15 4.78 -8.21
N THR A 23 2.20 4.08 -7.59
CA THR A 23 1.40 3.06 -8.28
C THR A 23 -0.09 3.41 -8.18
N THR A 24 -0.80 3.27 -9.28
CA THR A 24 -2.27 3.37 -9.31
C THR A 24 -2.86 1.96 -9.25
N MET A 25 -3.68 1.71 -8.24
CA MET A 25 -4.43 0.47 -8.05
C MET A 25 -5.57 0.37 -9.06
N ALA A 26 -6.15 -0.83 -9.22
CA ALA A 26 -7.22 -1.07 -10.18
C ALA A 26 -8.48 -0.22 -9.93
N ASN A 27 -8.79 0.09 -8.65
CA ASN A 27 -9.92 0.95 -8.29
C ASN A 27 -9.65 2.47 -8.48
N GLY A 28 -8.49 2.84 -9.05
CA GLY A 28 -8.08 4.24 -9.26
C GLY A 28 -7.40 4.88 -8.05
N THR A 29 -7.24 4.15 -6.94
CA THR A 29 -6.49 4.62 -5.78
C THR A 29 -5.01 4.71 -6.10
N LYS A 30 -4.38 5.81 -5.74
CA LYS A 30 -2.97 6.10 -5.94
C LYS A 30 -2.22 5.92 -4.63
N VAL A 31 -1.13 5.16 -4.65
CA VAL A 31 -0.24 4.97 -3.50
C VAL A 31 1.12 5.56 -3.83
N MET A 32 1.56 6.48 -2.98
CA MET A 32 2.88 7.11 -3.06
C MET A 32 3.91 6.35 -2.21
N MET A 33 5.19 6.56 -2.50
CA MET A 33 6.32 5.83 -1.90
C MET A 33 6.46 6.06 -0.38
N ASN A 34 5.94 7.17 0.12
CA ASN A 34 5.88 7.52 1.54
C ASN A 34 4.63 6.96 2.25
N GLY A 35 3.83 6.15 1.55
CA GLY A 35 2.57 5.58 2.07
C GLY A 35 1.37 6.49 2.00
N LYS A 36 1.46 7.70 1.43
CA LYS A 36 0.26 8.51 1.17
C LYS A 36 -0.63 7.83 0.13
N ILE A 37 -1.91 7.71 0.47
CA ILE A 37 -2.96 7.13 -0.36
C ILE A 37 -3.87 8.25 -0.83
N VAL A 38 -4.25 8.24 -2.11
CA VAL A 38 -5.24 9.17 -2.68
C VAL A 38 -6.25 8.35 -3.46
N THR A 39 -7.52 8.32 -3.03
CA THR A 39 -8.58 7.58 -3.74
C THR A 39 -8.98 8.31 -5.02
N LYS A 40 -9.73 7.63 -5.88
CA LYS A 40 -10.27 8.24 -7.11
C LYS A 40 -11.08 9.51 -6.83
N ASP A 41 -11.80 9.53 -5.70
CA ASP A 41 -12.64 10.66 -5.28
C ASP A 41 -11.83 11.80 -4.63
N GLY A 42 -10.51 11.66 -4.56
CA GLY A 42 -9.60 12.65 -4.00
C GLY A 42 -9.43 12.59 -2.47
N GLN A 43 -10.05 11.62 -1.80
CA GLN A 43 -9.82 11.40 -0.37
C GLN A 43 -8.38 10.98 -0.12
N GLN A 44 -7.79 11.52 0.94
CA GLN A 44 -6.39 11.26 1.28
C GLN A 44 -6.31 10.52 2.61
N SER A 45 -5.47 9.49 2.66
CA SER A 45 -5.16 8.76 3.88
C SER A 45 -3.69 8.36 3.90
N GLN A 46 -3.23 7.82 5.01
CA GLN A 46 -1.86 7.36 5.21
C GLN A 46 -1.86 5.85 5.42
N LEU A 47 -1.02 5.12 4.68
CA LEU A 47 -0.75 3.72 4.96
C LEU A 47 0.09 3.66 6.23
N GLU A 48 -0.45 2.99 7.25
CA GLU A 48 0.22 2.80 8.53
C GLU A 48 1.12 1.57 8.51
N GLU A 49 2.11 1.57 9.40
CA GLU A 49 3.06 0.47 9.56
C GLU A 49 2.33 -0.87 9.75
N GLY A 50 2.69 -1.87 8.94
CA GLY A 50 2.04 -3.17 8.97
C GLY A 50 0.79 -3.28 8.08
N GLN A 51 0.19 -2.19 7.61
CA GLN A 51 -0.91 -2.25 6.67
C GLN A 51 -0.44 -2.62 5.26
N ILE A 52 -1.31 -3.27 4.50
CA ILE A 52 -1.08 -3.69 3.12
C ILE A 52 -2.19 -3.13 2.25
N MET A 53 -1.81 -2.41 1.20
CA MET A 53 -2.69 -2.10 0.09
C MET A 53 -2.62 -3.24 -0.93
N MET A 54 -3.75 -3.87 -1.22
CA MET A 54 -3.89 -4.85 -2.29
C MET A 54 -4.01 -4.17 -3.66
N LEU A 55 -3.70 -4.88 -4.74
CA LEU A 55 -3.74 -4.32 -6.11
C LEU A 55 -5.16 -3.93 -6.58
N ASP A 56 -6.19 -4.53 -5.98
CA ASP A 56 -7.59 -4.14 -6.16
C ASP A 56 -7.95 -2.84 -5.40
N GLY A 57 -7.03 -2.34 -4.58
CA GLY A 57 -7.16 -1.13 -3.77
C GLY A 57 -7.87 -1.33 -2.43
N LYS A 58 -8.01 -2.58 -1.96
CA LYS A 58 -8.42 -2.86 -0.57
C LYS A 58 -7.26 -2.70 0.39
N LEU A 59 -7.54 -2.07 1.52
CA LEU A 59 -6.63 -2.03 2.66
C LEU A 59 -6.89 -3.21 3.58
N ILE A 60 -5.83 -3.93 3.93
CA ILE A 60 -5.86 -4.99 4.95
C ILE A 60 -4.84 -4.64 6.03
N ASP A 61 -5.22 -4.90 7.29
CA ASP A 61 -4.28 -4.83 8.40
C ASP A 61 -3.43 -6.12 8.38
N GLY A 62 -2.11 -5.97 8.24
CA GLY A 62 -1.18 -7.10 8.30
C GLY A 62 -1.17 -7.84 9.64
N LYS A 63 -1.82 -7.28 10.68
CA LYS A 63 -2.02 -7.94 11.98
C LYS A 63 -3.23 -8.87 12.05
N SER A 64 -4.15 -8.82 11.08
CA SER A 64 -5.35 -9.67 11.08
C SER A 64 -5.12 -11.09 10.54
N GLY A 65 -3.87 -11.45 10.21
CA GLY A 65 -3.48 -12.81 9.82
C GLY A 65 -3.00 -13.67 10.99
N LYS A 66 -3.76 -13.73 12.08
CA LYS A 66 -3.56 -14.71 13.17
C LYS A 66 -4.68 -15.73 13.20
#